data_AF-A0A1J5F9N5-F1
#
_entry.id   AF-A0A1J5F9N5-F1
#
_cell.length_a   1.000
_cell.length_b   1.000
_cell.length_c   1.000
_cell.angle_alpha   90.00
_cell.angle_beta   90.00
_cell.angle_gamma   90.00
#
_symmetry.space_group_name_H-M   'P 1'
#
loop_
_entity.id
_entity.type
_entity.pdbx_description
1 polymer ?
#
loop_
_entity_poly.entity_id
_entity_poly.type
_entity_poly.pdbx_seq_one_letter_code
_entity_poly.pdbx_strand_id
1 'polypeptide(L)'
;MGLEDWRTDCFFTALHLRYLEKKYWKTRFSISFPRLRPHAGLQDQKNIQTDKELMQLMCAYRLFDHDVELSLSTREGANFRDHATQICITSLSAGSRTDPGGYSLSKEELPQFIINDGRTPEEVCAVVRKNGYEPVWKDWDPVLDAL
;
A
#
# COMPACT_ATOMS: atom_id res chain seq x y z
N MET A 1 3.16 7.55 7.35
CA MET A 1 2.25 8.50 8.03
C MET A 1 2.21 8.18 9.51
N GLY A 2 2.12 9.21 10.35
CA GLY A 2 2.05 9.09 11.81
C GLY A 2 3.28 9.57 12.58
N LEU A 3 4.32 10.03 11.88
CA LEU A 3 5.49 10.70 12.48
C LEU A 3 5.23 12.19 12.66
N GLU A 4 4.70 12.84 11.62
CA GLU A 4 4.32 14.26 11.60
C GLU A 4 2.87 14.42 11.12
N ASP A 5 2.43 15.67 10.90
CA ASP A 5 1.14 15.96 10.28
C ASP A 5 1.06 15.33 8.89
N TRP A 6 0.10 14.43 8.72
CA TRP A 6 -0.01 13.65 7.49
C TRP A 6 -0.36 14.49 6.27
N ARG A 7 -1.05 15.64 6.43
CA ARG A 7 -1.43 16.50 5.30
C ARG A 7 -0.20 17.19 4.75
N THR A 8 0.65 17.72 5.62
CA THR A 8 1.93 18.34 5.24
C THR A 8 2.86 17.33 4.56
N ASP A 9 3.06 16.16 5.16
CA ASP A 9 3.93 15.10 4.60
C ASP A 9 3.47 14.67 3.20
N CYS A 10 2.17 14.45 3.04
CA CYS A 10 1.61 14.00 1.77
C CYS A 10 1.62 15.11 0.71
N PHE A 11 1.40 16.36 1.09
CA PHE A 11 1.54 17.48 0.17
C PHE A 11 2.96 17.55 -0.43
N PHE A 12 3.99 17.45 0.41
CA PHE A 12 5.37 17.44 -0.08
C PHE A 12 5.71 16.18 -0.89
N THR A 13 5.13 15.03 -0.54
CA THR A 13 5.26 13.80 -1.33
C THR A 13 4.65 13.98 -2.73
N ALA A 14 3.50 14.66 -2.84
CA ALA A 14 2.87 14.98 -4.13
C ALA A 14 3.74 15.94 -4.98
N LEU A 15 4.34 16.96 -4.36
CA LEU A 15 5.31 17.84 -5.04
C LEU A 15 6.54 17.06 -5.51
N HIS A 16 7.03 16.13 -4.70
CA HIS A 16 8.17 15.29 -5.05
C HIS A 16 7.84 14.37 -6.23
N LEU A 17 6.65 13.76 -6.27
CA LEU A 17 6.19 12.98 -7.43
C LEU A 17 6.25 13.81 -8.72
N ARG A 18 5.67 15.02 -8.72
CA ARG A 18 5.69 15.91 -9.89
C ARG A 18 7.09 16.27 -10.36
N TYR A 19 8.01 16.49 -9.43
CA TYR A 19 9.41 16.70 -9.76
C TYR A 19 10.02 15.47 -10.45
N LEU A 20 9.79 14.29 -9.88
CA LEU A 20 10.35 13.04 -10.40
C LEU A 20 9.81 12.72 -11.78
N GLU A 21 8.52 12.89 -12.04
CA GLU A 21 7.94 12.63 -13.36
C GLU A 21 8.46 13.60 -14.42
N LYS A 22 8.67 14.87 -14.06
CA LYS A 22 9.27 15.85 -14.97
C LYS A 22 10.72 15.50 -15.31
N LYS A 23 11.50 15.04 -14.31
CA LYS A 23 12.94 14.80 -14.46
C LYS A 23 13.27 13.40 -14.99
N TYR A 24 12.48 12.40 -14.62
CA TYR A 24 12.71 10.97 -14.85
C TYR A 24 11.50 10.32 -15.53
N TRP A 25 10.99 10.95 -16.58
CA TRP A 25 9.74 10.61 -17.27
C TRP A 25 9.64 9.16 -17.82
N LYS A 26 10.77 8.44 -17.96
CA LYS A 26 10.80 7.02 -18.38
C LYS A 26 10.72 6.04 -17.20
N THR A 27 10.18 6.48 -16.06
CA THR A 27 10.12 5.69 -14.83
C THR A 27 8.67 5.51 -14.41
N ARG A 28 8.32 4.33 -13.94
CA ARG A 28 7.04 4.08 -13.28
C ARG A 28 7.16 4.42 -11.80
N PHE A 29 6.17 5.14 -11.28
CA PHE A 29 6.11 5.52 -9.86
C PHE A 29 4.94 4.80 -9.17
N SER A 30 5.11 4.54 -7.88
CA SER A 30 4.08 4.00 -7.01
C SER A 30 4.13 4.72 -5.67
N ILE A 31 2.96 5.07 -5.14
CA ILE A 31 2.81 5.68 -3.82
C ILE A 31 2.21 4.65 -2.88
N SER A 32 2.87 4.48 -1.73
CA SER A 32 2.40 3.64 -0.64
C SER A 32 1.91 4.48 0.53
N PHE A 33 0.95 3.94 1.28
CA PHE A 33 0.31 4.62 2.40
C PHE A 33 0.53 3.90 3.74
N PRO A 34 1.79 3.68 4.19
CA PRO A 34 2.03 2.98 5.44
C PRO A 34 1.64 3.85 6.64
N ARG A 35 0.62 3.43 7.40
CA ARG A 35 0.40 3.92 8.77
C ARG A 35 1.40 3.27 9.73
N LEU A 36 1.75 4.00 10.79
CA LEU A 36 2.50 3.42 11.89
C LEU A 36 1.69 2.27 12.51
N ARG A 37 2.40 1.19 12.84
CA ARG A 37 1.84 0.01 13.50
C ARG A 37 2.62 -0.25 14.79
N PRO A 38 2.03 -0.93 15.77
CA PRO A 38 2.77 -1.33 16.95
C PRO A 38 4.02 -2.13 16.57
N HIS A 39 5.14 -1.80 17.21
CA HIS A 39 6.44 -2.46 17.07
C HIS A 39 7.20 -2.38 18.40
N ALA A 40 8.25 -3.18 18.55
CA ALA A 40 9.06 -3.16 19.76
C ALA A 40 9.68 -1.77 19.99
N GLY A 41 9.53 -1.23 21.20
CA GLY A 41 10.21 0.00 21.66
C GLY A 41 9.46 1.33 21.47
N LEU A 42 8.23 1.34 20.93
CA LEU A 42 7.44 2.58 20.79
C LEU A 42 6.09 2.45 21.51
N GLN A 43 5.85 3.34 22.49
CA GLN A 43 4.65 3.30 23.34
C GLN A 43 3.57 4.32 22.97
N ASP A 44 3.91 5.45 22.35
CA ASP A 44 2.94 6.49 22.01
C ASP A 44 3.03 6.94 20.55
N GLN A 45 1.93 6.78 19.81
CA GLN A 45 1.75 7.35 18.48
C GLN A 45 0.93 8.63 18.61
N LYS A 46 1.58 9.79 18.46
CA LYS A 46 0.91 11.09 18.61
C LYS A 46 -0.03 11.44 17.44
N ASN A 47 0.21 10.88 16.26
CA ASN A 47 -0.50 11.25 15.02
C ASN A 47 -1.17 10.02 14.36
N ILE A 48 -2.07 9.34 15.07
CA ILE A 48 -2.81 8.19 14.52
C ILE A 48 -3.83 8.69 13.49
N GLN A 49 -3.56 8.43 12.22
CA GLN A 49 -4.48 8.73 11.13
C GLN A 49 -5.67 7.74 11.13
N THR A 50 -6.88 8.26 11.11
CA THR A 50 -8.10 7.45 11.05
C THR A 50 -8.32 6.84 9.66
N ASP A 51 -9.15 5.80 9.56
CA ASP A 51 -9.52 5.19 8.27
C ASP A 51 -10.19 6.21 7.32
N LYS A 52 -10.98 7.13 7.88
CA LYS A 52 -11.61 8.21 7.10
C LYS A 52 -10.57 9.14 6.48
N GLU A 53 -9.57 9.53 7.25
CA GLU A 53 -8.48 10.39 6.77
C GLU A 53 -7.59 9.68 5.76
N LEU A 54 -7.30 8.39 5.99
CA LEU A 54 -6.55 7.57 5.05
C LEU A 54 -7.29 7.44 3.71
N MET A 55 -8.59 7.13 3.75
CA MET A 55 -9.42 7.07 2.55
C MET A 55 -9.48 8.43 1.84
N GLN A 56 -9.67 9.53 2.60
CA GLN A 56 -9.66 10.88 2.02
C GLN A 56 -8.36 11.17 1.29
N LEU A 57 -7.22 10.80 1.89
CA LEU A 57 -5.90 10.98 1.30
C LEU A 57 -5.73 10.16 0.02
N MET A 58 -6.11 8.88 0.02
CA MET A 58 -6.00 8.02 -1.16
C MET A 58 -6.87 8.55 -2.31
N CYS A 59 -8.09 9.01 -2.02
CA CYS A 59 -8.94 9.67 -3.00
C CYS A 59 -8.31 10.97 -3.52
N ALA A 60 -7.69 11.77 -2.66
CA ALA A 60 -7.00 12.98 -3.07
C ALA A 60 -5.84 12.68 -4.03
N TYR A 61 -5.04 11.62 -3.75
CA TYR A 61 -4.00 11.17 -4.67
C TYR A 61 -4.55 10.66 -6.00
N ARG A 62 -5.66 9.91 -5.98
CA ARG A 62 -6.32 9.44 -7.20
C ARG A 62 -6.81 10.58 -8.09
N LEU A 63 -7.23 11.71 -7.49
CA LEU A 63 -7.61 12.93 -8.22
C LEU A 63 -6.40 13.75 -8.68
N PHE A 64 -5.33 13.77 -7.88
CA PHE A 64 -4.10 14.49 -8.20
C PHE A 64 -3.33 13.85 -9.34
N ASP A 65 -3.29 12.52 -9.36
CA ASP A 65 -2.61 11.71 -10.34
C ASP A 65 -3.39 10.42 -10.57
N HIS A 66 -4.00 10.32 -11.75
CA HIS A 66 -4.80 9.17 -12.12
C HIS A 66 -3.93 7.95 -12.46
N ASP A 67 -2.70 8.17 -12.96
CA ASP A 67 -1.86 7.13 -13.56
C ASP A 67 -0.87 6.53 -12.56
N VAL A 68 -0.59 7.23 -11.47
CA VAL A 68 0.26 6.70 -10.40
C VAL A 68 -0.39 5.47 -9.76
N GLU A 69 0.44 4.45 -9.54
CA GLU A 69 0.01 3.29 -8.80
C GLU A 69 -0.15 3.65 -7.31
N LEU A 70 -1.28 3.26 -6.73
CA LEU A 70 -1.54 3.38 -5.30
C LEU A 70 -1.47 1.98 -4.67
N SER A 71 -0.49 1.77 -3.79
CA SER A 71 -0.21 0.48 -3.16
C SER A 71 -0.67 0.45 -1.70
N LEU A 72 -1.38 -0.64 -1.34
CA LEU A 72 -1.88 -0.88 0.01
C LEU A 72 -1.36 -2.20 0.59
N SER A 73 -0.63 -2.08 1.70
CA SER A 73 0.03 -3.20 2.38
C SER A 73 -0.85 -3.93 3.39
N THR A 74 -0.37 -5.08 3.88
CA THR A 74 -0.96 -5.87 4.97
C THR A 74 -0.88 -5.21 6.36
N ARG A 75 -0.34 -3.98 6.44
CA ARG A 75 -0.46 -3.12 7.64
C ARG A 75 -1.90 -2.68 7.90
N GLU A 76 -2.72 -2.68 6.86
CA GLU A 76 -4.13 -2.31 6.92
C GLU A 76 -5.03 -3.51 7.12
N GLY A 77 -6.16 -3.32 7.82
CA GLY A 77 -7.05 -4.43 8.17
C GLY A 77 -7.89 -4.89 6.98
N ALA A 78 -8.25 -6.17 6.95
CA ALA A 78 -9.00 -6.79 5.85
C ALA A 78 -10.23 -5.97 5.42
N ASN A 79 -11.05 -5.54 6.38
CA ASN A 79 -12.24 -4.74 6.10
C ASN A 79 -11.91 -3.42 5.36
N PHE A 80 -10.92 -2.67 5.83
CA PHE A 80 -10.53 -1.42 5.17
C PHE A 80 -9.98 -1.68 3.77
N ARG A 81 -9.11 -2.70 3.63
CA ARG A 81 -8.49 -3.06 2.36
C ARG A 81 -9.51 -3.46 1.30
N ASP A 82 -10.51 -4.25 1.68
CA ASP A 82 -11.55 -4.73 0.76
C ASP A 82 -12.35 -3.54 0.18
N HIS A 83 -12.68 -2.54 1.01
CA HIS A 83 -13.39 -1.34 0.56
C HIS A 83 -12.48 -0.37 -0.22
N ALA A 84 -11.24 -0.15 0.22
CA ALA A 84 -10.29 0.74 -0.44
C ALA A 84 -9.94 0.26 -1.87
N THR A 85 -9.89 -1.06 -2.06
CA THR A 85 -9.69 -1.70 -3.38
C THR A 85 -10.77 -1.34 -4.38
N GLN A 86 -12.02 -1.18 -3.94
CA GLN A 86 -13.12 -0.82 -4.83
C GLN A 86 -13.13 0.67 -5.22
N ILE A 87 -12.35 1.50 -4.52
CA ILE A 87 -12.44 2.97 -4.64
C ILE A 87 -11.21 3.56 -5.32
N CYS A 88 -10.00 3.20 -4.86
CA CYS A 88 -8.80 3.95 -5.27
C CYS A 88 -7.50 3.15 -5.30
N ILE A 89 -7.43 1.92 -4.77
CA ILE A 89 -6.19 1.14 -4.74
C ILE A 89 -6.01 0.34 -6.04
N THR A 90 -4.78 0.32 -6.56
CA THR A 90 -4.42 -0.42 -7.77
C THR A 90 -3.43 -1.55 -7.52
N SER A 91 -2.79 -1.60 -6.35
CA SER A 91 -1.83 -2.64 -5.97
C SER A 91 -2.00 -3.04 -4.51
N LEU A 92 -1.96 -4.35 -4.23
CA LEU A 92 -2.17 -4.93 -2.91
C LEU A 92 -1.04 -5.91 -2.58
N SER A 93 -0.46 -5.81 -1.39
CA SER A 93 0.43 -6.86 -0.86
C SER A 93 -0.40 -7.98 -0.23
N ALA A 94 -0.10 -9.26 -0.46
CA ALA A 94 -0.78 -10.37 0.20
C ALA A 94 0.23 -11.38 0.76
N GLY A 95 -0.14 -12.08 1.84
CA GLY A 95 0.73 -13.08 2.46
C GLY A 95 2.08 -12.54 2.96
N SER A 96 2.13 -11.28 3.41
CA SER A 96 3.39 -10.66 3.87
C SER A 96 3.92 -11.37 5.12
N ARG A 97 5.24 -11.61 5.17
CA ARG A 97 6.00 -11.96 6.38
C ARG A 97 6.89 -10.78 6.73
N THR A 98 6.87 -10.37 7.99
CA THR A 98 7.59 -9.16 8.47
C THR A 98 8.79 -9.49 9.34
N ASP A 99 9.05 -10.78 9.52
CA ASP A 99 10.18 -11.42 10.15
C ASP A 99 11.27 -11.79 9.12
N PRO A 100 12.55 -11.49 9.36
CA PRO A 100 13.63 -11.89 8.46
C PRO A 100 13.67 -13.42 8.27
N GLY A 101 13.64 -13.88 7.02
CA GLY A 101 13.62 -15.31 6.70
C GLY A 101 12.26 -16.01 6.91
N GLY A 102 11.18 -15.26 7.18
CA GLY A 102 9.85 -15.82 7.50
C GLY A 102 9.19 -16.68 6.42
N TYR A 103 9.74 -16.72 5.21
CA TYR A 103 9.28 -17.61 4.12
C TYR A 103 10.09 -18.92 4.03
N SER A 104 11.23 -19.05 4.70
CA SER A 104 12.17 -20.18 4.56
C SER A 104 12.63 -20.79 5.88
N LEU A 105 12.55 -20.07 6.99
CA LEU A 105 13.04 -20.49 8.30
C LEU A 105 11.92 -20.39 9.34
N SER A 106 11.65 -21.48 10.07
CA SER A 106 10.71 -21.53 11.20
C SER A 106 11.32 -20.94 12.48
N LYS A 107 12.10 -19.87 12.36
CA LYS A 107 12.73 -19.21 13.51
C LYS A 107 11.95 -17.94 13.76
N GLU A 108 11.26 -17.87 14.90
CA GLU A 108 10.54 -16.66 15.31
C GLU A 108 11.54 -15.54 15.59
N GLU A 109 11.78 -14.70 14.58
CA GLU A 109 12.52 -13.46 14.73
C GLU A 109 11.56 -12.29 14.98
N LEU A 110 12.04 -11.25 15.64
CA LEU A 110 11.24 -10.07 15.98
C LEU A 110 10.70 -9.41 14.70
N PRO A 111 9.38 -9.36 14.50
CA PRO A 111 8.80 -8.76 13.30
C PRO A 111 9.02 -7.25 13.29
N GLN A 112 9.30 -6.68 12.11
CA GLN A 112 9.47 -5.23 11.93
C GLN A 112 8.20 -4.45 12.32
N PHE A 113 7.02 -5.04 12.07
CA PHE A 113 5.72 -4.53 12.49
C PHE A 113 4.68 -5.65 12.55
N ILE A 114 3.62 -5.44 13.34
CA ILE A 114 2.48 -6.36 13.41
C ILE A 114 1.59 -6.21 12.17
N ILE A 115 1.41 -7.31 11.44
CA ILE A 115 0.49 -7.45 10.30
C ILE A 115 -0.96 -7.32 10.77
N ASN A 116 -1.81 -6.65 10.00
CA ASN A 116 -3.23 -6.44 10.31
C ASN A 116 -4.18 -7.23 9.39
N ASP A 117 -3.65 -7.83 8.34
CA ASP A 117 -4.36 -8.74 7.45
C ASP A 117 -3.49 -9.95 7.16
N GLY A 118 -3.81 -11.06 7.85
CA GLY A 118 -3.10 -12.33 7.75
C GLY A 118 -3.62 -13.25 6.65
N ARG A 119 -4.54 -12.77 5.79
CA ARG A 119 -5.07 -13.57 4.68
C ARG A 119 -3.96 -13.97 3.71
N THR A 120 -4.07 -15.19 3.22
CA THR A 120 -3.24 -15.74 2.16
C THR A 120 -3.44 -14.99 0.83
N PRO A 121 -2.47 -15.04 -0.09
CA PRO A 121 -2.63 -14.57 -1.46
C PRO A 121 -3.91 -15.04 -2.14
N GLU A 122 -4.27 -16.31 -1.95
CA GLU A 122 -5.44 -16.95 -2.54
C GLU A 122 -6.75 -16.35 -2.01
N GLU A 123 -6.83 -16.14 -0.70
CA GLU A 123 -7.99 -15.50 -0.06
C GLU A 123 -8.17 -14.06 -0.52
N VAL A 124 -7.08 -13.28 -0.61
CA VAL A 124 -7.13 -11.90 -1.12
C VAL A 124 -7.59 -11.90 -2.59
N CYS A 125 -7.06 -12.79 -3.42
CA CYS A 125 -7.51 -12.93 -4.81
C CYS A 125 -9.00 -13.28 -4.92
N ALA A 126 -9.51 -14.16 -4.06
CA ALA A 126 -10.91 -14.53 -4.05
C ALA A 126 -11.82 -13.33 -3.73
N VAL A 127 -11.42 -12.47 -2.78
CA VAL A 127 -12.16 -11.24 -2.47
C VAL A 127 -12.13 -10.26 -3.65
N VAL A 128 -10.97 -10.06 -4.27
CA VAL A 128 -10.83 -9.18 -5.45
C VAL A 128 -11.74 -9.64 -6.58
N ARG A 129 -11.77 -10.94 -6.88
CA ARG A 129 -12.68 -11.54 -7.87
C ARG A 129 -14.15 -11.40 -7.52
N LYS A 130 -14.50 -11.63 -6.26
CA LYS A 130 -15.87 -11.46 -5.76
C LYS A 130 -16.37 -10.01 -5.95
N ASN A 131 -15.46 -9.05 -5.89
CA ASN A 131 -15.74 -7.63 -6.10
C ASN A 131 -15.76 -7.21 -7.58
N GLY A 132 -15.60 -8.15 -8.53
CA GLY A 132 -15.68 -7.90 -9.97
C GLY A 132 -14.37 -7.47 -10.63
N TYR A 133 -13.23 -7.64 -9.94
CA TYR A 133 -11.90 -7.31 -10.46
C TYR A 133 -11.10 -8.57 -10.78
N GLU A 134 -10.16 -8.49 -11.73
CA GLU A 134 -9.20 -9.57 -11.97
C GLU A 134 -7.88 -9.30 -11.24
N PRO A 135 -7.41 -10.22 -10.37
CA PRO A 135 -6.08 -10.16 -9.80
C PRO A 135 -5.00 -10.39 -10.86
N VAL A 136 -4.15 -9.40 -11.08
CA VAL A 136 -3.01 -9.50 -12.01
C VAL A 136 -1.72 -9.62 -11.21
N TRP A 137 -0.94 -10.67 -11.50
CA TRP A 137 0.34 -10.98 -10.86
C TRP A 137 1.55 -10.65 -11.73
N LYS A 138 1.31 -10.11 -12.92
CA LYS A 138 2.35 -9.78 -13.90
C LYS A 138 2.62 -8.28 -13.85
N ASP A 139 3.90 -7.92 -13.83
CA ASP A 139 4.33 -6.54 -14.01
C ASP A 139 4.54 -6.17 -15.48
N TRP A 140 4.59 -7.17 -16.36
CA TRP A 140 4.85 -7.03 -17.80
C TRP A 140 4.23 -8.20 -18.59
N ASP A 141 3.80 -7.93 -19.82
CA ASP A 141 3.29 -8.94 -20.75
C ASP A 141 3.87 -8.68 -22.17
N PRO A 142 4.37 -9.70 -22.88
CA PRO A 142 4.95 -9.55 -24.22
C PRO A 142 4.05 -8.84 -25.25
N VAL A 143 2.74 -8.87 -25.05
CA VAL A 143 1.80 -8.15 -25.92
C VAL A 143 1.99 -6.63 -25.90
N LEU A 144 2.63 -6.10 -24.84
CA LEU A 144 2.90 -4.67 -24.66
C LEU A 144 4.20 -4.20 -25.36
N ASP A 145 5.06 -5.12 -25.79
CA ASP A 145 6.32 -4.82 -26.50
C ASP A 145 6.15 -4.72 -28.02
N ALA A 146 4.96 -5.06 -28.55
CA ALA A 146 4.69 -5.14 -29.99
C ALA A 146 4.13 -3.83 -30.62
N LEU A 147 4.20 -2.70 -29.91
CA LEU A 147 3.84 -1.35 -30.40
C LEU A 147 5.10 -0.49 -30.61
#